data_AF-A0A5C3KFM3-F1
#
_entry.id   AF-A0A5C3KFM3-F1
#
_cell.length_a   1.000
_cell.length_b   1.000
_cell.length_c   1.000
_cell.angle_alpha   90.00
_cell.angle_beta   90.00
_cell.angle_gamma   90.00
#
_symmetry.space_group_name_H-M   'P 1'
#
loop_
_entity.id
_entity.type
_entity.pdbx_description
1 polymer ?
#
loop_
_entity_poly.entity_id
_entity_poly.type
_entity_poly.pdbx_seq_one_letter_code
_entity_poly.pdbx_strand_id
1 'polypeptide(L)'
;VCHDFEKIHYQATKKRIKLCHVTLLQRYKGWKSCIKAAQELELLLPGENKLIVDYIIHSAQQGFPVTHKRLKVEIDKILREQLGDEFSKDGVGKQFTDQLVQRNSDQL
;
A
#
# COMPACT_ATOMS: atom_id res chain seq x y z
N VAL A 1 23.41 -9.63 -18.43
CA VAL A 1 22.27 -9.99 -17.55
C VAL A 1 21.12 -8.99 -17.63
N CYS A 2 21.21 -7.76 -17.09
CA CYS A 2 20.05 -6.84 -17.09
C CYS A 2 19.57 -6.48 -18.50
N HIS A 3 20.48 -6.13 -19.40
CA HIS A 3 20.15 -5.81 -20.81
C HIS A 3 19.52 -7.00 -21.54
N ASP A 4 19.90 -8.23 -21.19
CA ASP A 4 19.33 -9.44 -21.79
C ASP A 4 17.86 -9.60 -21.37
N PHE A 5 17.56 -9.39 -20.09
CA PHE A 5 16.18 -9.39 -19.58
C PHE A 5 15.35 -8.23 -20.14
N GLU A 6 15.92 -7.02 -20.26
CA GLU A 6 15.25 -5.88 -20.91
C GLU A 6 14.89 -6.20 -22.37
N LYS A 7 15.81 -6.86 -23.10
CA LYS A 7 15.60 -7.27 -24.50
C LYS A 7 14.53 -8.36 -24.63
N ILE A 8 14.54 -9.37 -23.76
CA ILE A 8 13.53 -10.43 -23.71
C ILE A 8 12.15 -9.83 -23.41
N HIS A 9 12.06 -8.94 -22.41
CA HIS A 9 10.81 -8.27 -22.06
C HIS A 9 10.28 -7.42 -23.23
N TYR A 10 11.17 -6.69 -23.91
CA TYR A 10 10.81 -5.89 -25.08
C TYR A 10 10.33 -6.76 -26.25
N GLN A 11 10.93 -7.92 -26.48
CA GLN A 11 10.47 -8.85 -27.52
C GLN A 11 9.06 -9.36 -27.24
N ALA A 12 8.74 -9.68 -25.98
CA ALA A 12 7.43 -10.20 -25.57
C ALA A 12 6.32 -9.13 -25.49
N THR A 13 6.60 -7.96 -24.90
CA THR A 13 5.57 -6.95 -24.59
C THR A 13 5.63 -5.71 -25.48
N LYS A 14 6.70 -5.55 -26.27
CA LYS A 14 7.04 -4.32 -27.02
C LYS A 14 7.25 -3.07 -26.15
N LYS A 15 7.28 -3.22 -24.82
CA LYS A 15 7.55 -2.14 -23.87
C LYS A 15 9.00 -2.20 -23.40
N ARG A 16 9.70 -1.06 -23.51
CA ARG A 16 11.06 -0.93 -22.98
C ARG A 16 10.99 -0.65 -21.48
N ILE A 17 11.73 -1.43 -20.72
CA ILE A 17 11.94 -1.23 -19.29
C ILE A 17 13.43 -1.03 -19.04
N LYS A 18 13.77 -0.23 -18.04
CA LYS A 18 15.16 -0.06 -17.59
C LYS A 18 15.32 -0.75 -16.24
N LEU A 19 16.24 -1.70 -16.16
CA LEU A 19 16.53 -2.49 -14.97
C LEU A 19 17.87 -2.07 -14.38
N CYS A 20 17.85 -1.66 -13.11
CA CYS A 20 19.07 -1.41 -12.35
C CYS A 20 19.70 -2.74 -11.92
N HIS A 21 21.00 -2.91 -12.21
CA HIS A 21 21.73 -4.13 -11.87
C HIS A 21 21.79 -4.40 -10.37
N VAL A 22 21.89 -3.35 -9.55
CA VAL A 22 21.89 -3.45 -8.08
C VAL A 22 20.55 -4.00 -7.58
N THR A 23 19.43 -3.50 -8.12
CA THR A 23 18.09 -3.95 -7.74
C THR A 23 17.87 -5.43 -8.09
N LEU A 24 18.37 -5.88 -9.25
CA LEU A 24 18.31 -7.29 -9.64
C LEU A 24 19.17 -8.18 -8.73
N LEU A 25 20.38 -7.74 -8.38
CA LEU A 25 21.26 -8.46 -7.46
C LEU A 25 20.65 -8.57 -6.06
N GLN A 26 20.07 -7.48 -5.55
CA GLN A 26 19.39 -7.49 -4.25
C GLN A 26 18.21 -8.46 -4.25
N ARG A 27 17.38 -8.46 -5.30
CA ARG A 27 16.29 -9.43 -5.44
C ARG A 27 16.78 -10.88 -5.53
N TYR A 28 17.87 -11.13 -6.25
CA TYR A 28 18.49 -12.46 -6.31
C TYR A 28 18.98 -12.93 -4.94
N LYS A 29 19.51 -12.00 -4.12
CA LYS A 29 19.91 -12.26 -2.72
C LYS A 29 18.73 -12.40 -1.75
N GLY A 30 17.48 -12.39 -2.22
CA GLY A 30 16.28 -12.54 -1.39
C GLY A 30 15.76 -11.25 -0.76
N TRP A 31 16.31 -10.09 -1.12
CA TRP A 31 15.78 -8.81 -0.63
C TRP A 31 14.41 -8.52 -1.25
N LYS A 32 13.48 -8.07 -0.42
CA LYS A 32 12.13 -7.73 -0.82
C LYS A 32 12.08 -6.30 -1.37
N SER A 33 11.15 -6.04 -2.29
CA SER A 33 10.89 -4.64 -2.67
C SER A 33 10.30 -3.89 -1.48
N CYS A 34 10.48 -2.58 -1.43
CA CYS A 34 9.88 -1.76 -0.37
C CYS A 34 8.37 -1.99 -0.25
N ILE A 35 7.68 -2.17 -1.39
CA ILE A 35 6.25 -2.51 -1.42
C ILE A 35 5.97 -3.87 -0.77
N LYS A 36 6.73 -4.91 -1.09
CA LYS A 36 6.53 -6.25 -0.50
C LYS A 36 6.87 -6.26 0.99
N ALA A 37 7.93 -5.57 1.40
CA ALA A 37 8.29 -5.43 2.80
C ALA A 37 7.22 -4.65 3.58
N ALA A 38 6.68 -3.57 3.01
CA ALA A 38 5.57 -2.83 3.58
C ALA A 38 4.26 -3.65 3.64
N GLN A 39 4.02 -4.51 2.64
CA GLN A 39 2.90 -5.45 2.63
C GLN A 39 3.03 -6.53 3.70
N GLU A 40 4.24 -6.91 4.11
CA GLU A 40 4.43 -7.90 5.19
C GLU A 40 4.41 -7.27 6.57
N LEU A 41 4.80 -6.00 6.69
CA LEU A 41 4.69 -5.20 7.91
C LEU A 41 3.25 -4.73 8.16
N GLU A 42 2.23 -5.48 7.70
CA GLU A 42 0.83 -5.07 7.74
C GLU A 42 0.51 -4.33 9.04
N LEU A 43 0.36 -3.01 8.95
CA LEU A 43 0.04 -2.16 10.11
C LEU A 43 -1.34 -2.49 10.67
N LEU A 44 -2.13 -3.28 9.94
CA LEU A 44 -3.50 -3.63 10.22
C LEU A 44 -3.73 -5.12 10.02
N LEU A 45 -4.50 -5.71 10.93
CA LEU A 45 -5.04 -7.05 10.75
C LEU A 45 -5.99 -7.07 9.54
N PRO A 46 -6.12 -8.22 8.84
CA PRO A 46 -6.98 -8.33 7.67
C PRO A 46 -8.46 -8.00 7.93
N GLY A 47 -8.92 -8.08 9.19
CA GLY A 47 -10.26 -7.64 9.59
C GLY A 47 -10.42 -6.11 9.60
N GLU A 48 -9.42 -5.40 10.13
CA GLU A 48 -9.43 -3.92 10.26
C GLU A 48 -9.34 -3.26 8.87
N ASN A 49 -8.51 -3.84 7.99
CA ASN A 49 -8.39 -3.37 6.61
C ASN A 49 -9.72 -3.41 5.86
N LYS A 50 -10.51 -4.47 6.02
CA LYS A 50 -11.84 -4.57 5.38
C LYS A 50 -12.79 -3.50 5.89
N LEU A 51 -12.83 -3.31 7.21
CA LEU A 51 -13.70 -2.31 7.84
C LEU A 51 -13.37 -0.89 7.34
N ILE A 52 -12.08 -0.56 7.23
CA ILE A 52 -11.64 0.73 6.68
C ILE A 52 -11.99 0.87 5.20
N VAL A 53 -11.82 -0.17 4.38
CA VAL A 53 -12.19 -0.13 2.96
C VAL A 53 -13.69 0.06 2.79
N ASP A 54 -14.51 -0.68 3.53
CA ASP A 54 -15.97 -0.55 3.51
C ASP A 54 -16.40 0.87 3.91
N TYR A 55 -15.78 1.44 4.95
CA TYR A 55 -16.01 2.82 5.36
C TYR A 55 -15.68 3.84 4.25
N ILE A 56 -14.57 3.63 3.53
CA ILE A 56 -14.16 4.51 2.42
C ILE A 56 -15.18 4.43 1.28
N ILE A 57 -15.61 3.22 0.90
CA ILE A 57 -16.60 3.00 -0.15
C ILE A 57 -17.92 3.68 0.23
N HIS A 58 -18.41 3.48 1.46
CA HIS A 58 -19.62 4.14 1.93
C HIS A 58 -19.51 5.67 1.94
N SER A 59 -18.37 6.20 2.40
CA SER A 59 -18.13 7.65 2.40
C SER A 59 -18.11 8.23 0.99
N ALA A 60 -17.50 7.51 0.04
CA ALA A 60 -17.48 7.90 -1.38
C ALA A 60 -18.88 7.86 -2.00
N GLN A 61 -19.68 6.83 -1.71
CA GLN A 61 -21.07 6.72 -2.17
C GLN A 61 -21.95 7.87 -1.65
N GLN A 62 -21.69 8.34 -0.43
CA GLN A 62 -22.39 9.48 0.16
C GLN A 62 -21.92 10.84 -0.39
N GLY A 63 -20.92 10.85 -1.28
CA GLY A 63 -20.38 12.08 -1.87
C GLY A 63 -19.48 12.88 -0.92
N PHE A 64 -19.04 12.28 0.20
CA PHE A 64 -18.10 12.95 1.07
C PHE A 64 -16.71 12.96 0.43
N PRO A 65 -16.02 14.13 0.40
CA PRO A 65 -14.69 14.20 -0.17
C PRO A 65 -13.71 13.41 0.69
N VAL A 66 -13.20 12.33 0.09
CA VAL A 66 -12.20 11.40 0.62
C VAL A 66 -10.82 12.08 0.64
N THR A 67 -10.67 13.12 1.44
CA THR A 67 -9.38 13.82 1.59
C THR A 67 -8.47 13.05 2.54
N HIS A 68 -7.17 13.03 2.24
CA HIS A 68 -6.12 12.39 3.05
C HIS A 68 -6.26 12.71 4.56
N LYS A 69 -6.43 13.99 4.90
CA LYS A 69 -6.56 14.43 6.30
C LYS A 69 -7.80 13.88 7.00
N ARG A 70 -8.96 13.87 6.32
CA ARG A 70 -10.20 13.34 6.90
C ARG A 70 -10.13 11.83 7.07
N LEU A 71 -9.64 11.12 6.04
CA LEU A 71 -9.44 9.69 6.13
C LEU A 71 -8.53 9.32 7.28
N LYS A 72 -7.41 10.03 7.44
CA LYS A 72 -6.50 9.77 8.56
C LYS A 72 -7.23 9.87 9.90
N VAL A 73 -7.97 10.96 10.13
CA VAL A 73 -8.67 11.19 11.41
C VAL A 73 -9.73 10.12 11.67
N GLU A 74 -10.52 9.75 10.67
CA GLU A 74 -11.58 8.76 10.84
C GLU A 74 -11.02 7.34 11.03
N ILE A 75 -9.97 6.99 10.29
CA ILE A 75 -9.25 5.72 10.48
C ILE A 75 -8.59 5.68 11.86
N ASP A 76 -7.95 6.77 12.31
CA ASP A 76 -7.38 6.87 13.66
C ASP A 76 -8.43 6.63 14.75
N LYS A 77 -9.66 7.18 14.58
CA LYS A 77 -10.77 6.95 15.53
C LYS A 77 -11.19 5.49 15.55
N ILE A 78 -11.46 4.91 14.38
CA ILE A 78 -11.88 3.51 14.23
C ILE A 78 -10.85 2.58 14.86
N LEU A 79 -9.57 2.77 14.54
CA LEU A 79 -8.49 1.93 15.07
C LEU A 79 -8.30 2.12 16.57
N ARG A 80 -8.44 3.35 17.07
CA ARG A 80 -8.37 3.61 18.51
C ARG A 80 -9.54 3.00 19.28
N GLU A 81 -10.73 2.92 18.68
CA GLU A 81 -11.88 2.23 19.27
C GLU A 81 -11.69 0.70 19.28
N GLN A 82 -11.00 0.14 18.27
CA GLN A 82 -10.77 -1.31 18.18
C GLN A 82 -9.56 -1.82 18.98
N LEU A 83 -8.44 -1.12 18.89
CA LEU A 83 -7.16 -1.50 19.50
C LEU A 83 -6.95 -0.87 20.90
N GLY A 84 -7.75 0.14 21.26
CA GLY A 84 -7.66 0.82 22.55
C GLY A 84 -6.27 1.40 22.82
N ASP A 85 -5.68 1.01 23.95
CA ASP A 85 -4.37 1.48 24.41
C ASP A 85 -3.18 0.85 23.67
N GLU A 86 -3.39 -0.23 22.90
CA GLU A 86 -2.35 -0.80 22.04
C GLU A 86 -2.10 0.04 20.78
N PHE A 87 -3.02 0.97 20.46
CA PHE A 87 -2.86 1.86 19.33
C PHE A 87 -1.86 2.99 19.64
N SER A 88 -0.97 3.26 18.68
CA SER A 88 0.03 4.32 18.83
C SER A 88 -0.64 5.68 19.06
N LYS A 89 -0.13 6.45 20.03
CA LYS A 89 -0.61 7.81 20.33
C LYS A 89 -0.45 8.78 19.15
N ASP A 90 0.48 8.49 18.26
CA ASP A 90 0.76 9.29 17.05
C ASP A 90 -0.20 8.98 15.88
N GLY A 91 -1.04 7.96 16.04
CA GLY A 91 -1.98 7.48 15.03
C GLY A 91 -1.31 6.76 13.86
N VAL A 92 -2.04 6.63 12.76
CA VAL A 92 -1.52 6.09 11.51
C VAL A 92 -0.48 7.03 10.89
N GLY A 93 0.55 6.42 10.29
CA GLY A 93 1.68 7.13 9.68
C GLY A 93 1.24 8.10 8.57
N LYS A 94 2.06 9.11 8.28
CA LYS A 94 1.73 10.18 7.30
C LYS A 94 1.40 9.65 5.89
N GLN A 95 2.01 8.53 5.49
CA GLN A 95 1.81 7.92 4.16
C GLN A 95 0.78 6.78 4.18
N PHE A 96 0.14 6.51 5.32
CA PHE A 96 -0.72 5.35 5.51
C PHE A 96 -1.91 5.36 4.53
N THR A 97 -2.59 6.50 4.40
CA THR A 97 -3.73 6.68 3.50
C THR A 97 -3.34 6.49 2.03
N ASP A 98 -2.18 7.00 1.61
CA ASP A 98 -1.67 6.81 0.25
C ASP A 98 -1.34 5.32 0.00
N GLN A 99 -0.71 4.66 0.97
CA GLN A 99 -0.41 3.23 0.91
C GLN A 99 -1.69 2.39 0.87
N LEU A 100 -2.73 2.79 1.61
CA LEU A 100 -4.02 2.12 1.66
C LEU A 100 -4.76 2.23 0.32
N VAL A 101 -4.80 3.43 -0.28
CA VAL A 101 -5.37 3.62 -1.62
C VAL A 101 -4.60 2.82 -2.66
N GLN A 102 -3.27 2.86 -2.62
CA GLN A 102 -2.45 2.11 -3.56
C GLN A 102 -2.64 0.60 -3.42
N ARG A 103 -2.79 0.10 -2.18
CA ARG A 103 -3.05 -1.31 -1.87
C ARG A 103 -4.43 -1.78 -2.33
N ASN A 104 -5.45 -0.95 -2.14
CA ASN A 104 -6.84 -1.29 -2.45
C ASN A 104 -7.32 -0.67 -3.77
N SER A 105 -6.38 -0.28 -4.65
CA SER A 105 -6.69 0.31 -5.95
C SER A 105 -7.49 -0.59 -6.89
N ASP A 106 -7.46 -1.90 -6.68
CA ASP A 106 -8.31 -2.84 -7.42
C ASP A 106 -9.76 -2.87 -6.89
N GLN A 107 -10.01 -2.36 -5.67
CA GLN A 107 -11.32 -2.36 -4.98
C GLN A 107 -11.95 -0.96 -4.86
N LEU A 108 -11.15 0.10 -4.97
CA LEU A 108 -11.53 1.52 -4.90
C LEU A 108 -11.49 2.15 -6.29
#